data_AF-A0A1L7SUP2-F1
#
_entry.id   AF-A0A1L7SUP2-F1
#
_cell.length_a   1.000
_cell.length_b   1.000
_cell.length_c   1.000
_cell.angle_alpha   90.00
_cell.angle_beta   90.00
_cell.angle_gamma   90.00
#
_symmetry.space_group_name_H-M   'P 1'
#
loop_
_entity.id
_entity.type
_entity.pdbx_description
1 polymer ?
#
loop_
_entity_poly.entity_id
_entity_poly.type
_entity_poly.pdbx_seq_one_letter_code
_entity_poly.pdbx_strand_id
1 'polypeptide(L)'
;MDSTQIPKDIAAVESDGKTYVFYVNDNHQLSYLIKPGGGCNGGYAVKTIEITYQKMHVKCDSREVAAISWKSASGVDEIRVYCVLADEHGRAFLQEICLSSDKPDKSWYQGYLGSRKTIRHVVNGASIAVTGTSYENLKVFVSGKDENGIPKTDVHYYTQKDGGSWEVESVNAQLWA
;
A
#
# COMPACT_ATOMS: atom_id res chain seq x y z
N MET A 1 -18.09 -6.55 24.84
CA MET A 1 -18.86 -6.00 23.71
C MET A 1 -18.07 -6.35 22.47
N ASP A 2 -18.51 -7.40 21.75
CA ASP A 2 -17.96 -7.76 20.45
C ASP A 2 -18.57 -6.83 19.40
N SER A 3 -17.83 -5.79 19.04
CA SER A 3 -18.05 -5.11 17.77
C SER A 3 -16.92 -5.53 16.85
N THR A 4 -17.11 -6.62 16.10
CA THR A 4 -16.28 -6.89 14.93
C THR A 4 -16.41 -5.70 14.00
N GLN A 5 -15.31 -5.01 13.75
CA GLN A 5 -15.34 -3.79 12.97
C GLN A 5 -15.24 -4.18 11.49
N ILE A 6 -16.23 -3.75 10.70
CA ILE A 6 -16.19 -3.98 9.26
C ILE A 6 -14.94 -3.25 8.70
N PRO A 7 -14.16 -3.88 7.80
CA PRO A 7 -13.06 -3.19 7.12
C PRO A 7 -13.56 -1.89 6.49
N LYS A 8 -12.89 -0.78 6.80
CA LYS A 8 -13.28 0.54 6.28
C LYS A 8 -12.97 0.71 4.80
N ASP A 9 -11.95 0.01 4.32
CA ASP A 9 -11.44 0.10 2.97
C ASP A 9 -10.88 -1.25 2.52
N ILE A 10 -10.88 -1.48 1.20
CA ILE A 10 -10.37 -2.68 0.55
C ILE A 10 -9.66 -2.33 -0.76
N ALA A 11 -8.61 -3.07 -1.09
CA ALA A 11 -7.98 -3.04 -2.40
C ALA A 11 -7.87 -4.46 -2.96
N ALA A 12 -8.18 -4.64 -4.24
CA ALA A 12 -8.12 -5.95 -4.89
C ALA A 12 -7.20 -5.92 -6.10
N VAL A 13 -6.45 -7.01 -6.28
CA VAL A 13 -5.60 -7.22 -7.46
C VAL A 13 -5.67 -8.68 -7.92
N GLU A 14 -5.36 -8.90 -9.20
CA GLU A 14 -5.14 -10.22 -9.76
C GLU A 14 -3.65 -10.41 -10.07
N SER A 15 -3.10 -11.57 -9.73
CA SER A 15 -1.69 -11.89 -9.97
C SER A 15 -1.50 -13.40 -10.00
N ASP A 16 -0.78 -13.92 -10.99
CA ASP A 16 -0.59 -15.37 -11.19
C ASP A 16 -1.91 -16.18 -11.16
N GLY A 17 -2.96 -15.63 -11.79
CA GLY A 17 -4.30 -16.24 -11.83
C GLY A 17 -5.02 -16.32 -10.47
N LYS A 18 -4.51 -15.66 -9.43
CA LYS A 18 -5.10 -15.60 -8.09
C LYS A 18 -5.67 -14.21 -7.83
N THR A 19 -6.76 -14.16 -7.07
CA THR A 19 -7.34 -12.90 -6.58
C THR A 19 -6.87 -12.65 -5.16
N TYR A 20 -6.35 -11.43 -4.91
CA TYR A 20 -5.98 -10.96 -3.59
C TYR A 20 -6.88 -9.78 -3.22
N VAL A 21 -7.45 -9.79 -2.02
CA VAL A 21 -8.24 -8.67 -1.48
C VAL A 21 -7.62 -8.25 -0.16
N PHE A 22 -6.99 -7.08 -0.14
CA PHE A 22 -6.32 -6.50 1.01
C PHE A 22 -7.26 -5.65 1.84
N TYR A 23 -7.09 -5.70 3.16
CA TYR A 23 -7.88 -4.94 4.13
C TYR A 23 -7.14 -4.81 5.46
N VAL A 24 -7.61 -3.92 6.32
CA VAL A 24 -7.12 -3.78 7.71
C VAL A 24 -8.06 -4.52 8.65
N ASN A 25 -7.54 -5.46 9.44
CA ASN A 25 -8.34 -6.23 10.40
C ASN A 25 -8.58 -5.45 11.71
N ASP A 26 -9.36 -6.04 12.63
CA ASP A 26 -9.72 -5.44 13.93
C ASP A 26 -8.52 -5.18 14.85
N ASN A 27 -7.41 -5.90 14.63
CA ASN A 27 -6.15 -5.69 15.36
C ASN A 27 -5.27 -4.62 14.71
N HIS A 28 -5.80 -3.87 13.74
CA HIS A 28 -5.08 -2.87 12.96
C HIS A 28 -3.93 -3.44 12.12
N GLN A 29 -4.04 -4.70 11.70
CA GLN A 29 -3.02 -5.35 10.88
C GLN A 29 -3.48 -5.44 9.43
N LEU A 30 -2.54 -5.20 8.51
CA LEU A 30 -2.79 -5.45 7.09
C LEU A 30 -2.96 -6.96 6.86
N SER A 31 -4.10 -7.34 6.31
CA SER A 31 -4.50 -8.71 6.04
C SER A 31 -5.02 -8.83 4.62
N TYR A 32 -5.13 -10.05 4.12
CA TYR A 32 -5.68 -10.31 2.80
C TYR A 32 -6.45 -11.62 2.72
N LEU A 33 -7.45 -11.62 1.84
CA LEU A 33 -8.10 -12.81 1.34
C LEU A 33 -7.38 -13.25 0.07
N ILE A 34 -7.07 -14.54 -0.05
CA ILE A 34 -6.52 -15.11 -1.29
C ILE A 34 -7.45 -16.19 -1.82
N LYS A 35 -7.79 -16.08 -3.09
CA LYS A 35 -8.51 -17.12 -3.82
C LYS A 35 -7.61 -17.71 -4.91
N PRO A 36 -7.40 -19.03 -4.93
CA PRO A 36 -6.70 -19.69 -6.01
C PRO A 36 -7.47 -19.55 -7.34
N GLY A 37 -6.76 -19.66 -8.47
CA GLY A 37 -7.39 -19.64 -9.79
C GLY A 37 -8.42 -20.76 -9.98
N GLY A 38 -9.41 -20.55 -10.86
CA GLY A 38 -10.49 -21.51 -11.12
C GLY A 38 -11.91 -20.94 -11.17
N GLY A 39 -12.07 -19.62 -11.28
CA GLY A 39 -13.38 -18.98 -11.40
C GLY A 39 -14.14 -18.92 -10.07
N CYS A 40 -15.44 -19.22 -10.06
CA CYS A 40 -16.28 -19.14 -8.85
C CYS A 40 -16.03 -20.27 -7.83
N ASN A 41 -15.30 -21.31 -8.21
CA ASN A 41 -15.08 -22.51 -7.39
C ASN A 41 -13.90 -22.32 -6.42
N GLY A 42 -14.06 -22.78 -5.17
CA GLY A 42 -13.07 -22.63 -4.10
C GLY A 42 -13.30 -21.41 -3.20
N GLY A 43 -13.01 -21.58 -1.91
CA GLY A 43 -13.15 -20.53 -0.89
C GLY A 43 -11.94 -19.61 -0.81
N TYR A 44 -12.13 -18.43 -0.20
CA TYR A 44 -11.03 -17.55 0.17
C TYR A 44 -10.33 -18.06 1.43
N ALA A 45 -9.01 -18.05 1.42
CA ALA A 45 -8.21 -18.21 2.65
C ALA A 45 -7.85 -16.83 3.22
N VAL A 46 -7.95 -16.69 4.54
CA VAL A 46 -7.55 -15.47 5.26
C VAL A 46 -6.08 -15.57 5.66
N LYS A 47 -5.31 -14.51 5.40
CA LYS A 47 -3.91 -14.39 5.82
C LYS A 47 -3.64 -13.00 6.38
N THR A 48 -2.75 -12.91 7.36
CA THR A 48 -2.23 -11.64 7.86
C THR A 48 -0.83 -11.42 7.30
N ILE A 49 -0.54 -10.19 6.88
CA ILE A 49 0.79 -9.83 6.39
C ILE A 49 1.68 -9.55 7.60
N GLU A 50 2.72 -10.36 7.73
CA GLU A 50 3.80 -10.13 8.67
C GLU A 50 5.05 -9.75 7.88
N ILE A 51 5.64 -8.61 8.22
CA ILE A 51 6.97 -8.23 7.73
C ILE A 51 7.93 -8.40 8.89
N THR A 52 8.99 -9.16 8.67
CA THR A 52 10.02 -9.41 9.67
C THR A 52 10.54 -8.10 10.25
N TYR A 53 10.66 -8.02 11.57
CA TYR A 53 11.20 -6.88 12.35
C TYR A 53 10.28 -5.67 12.58
N GLN A 54 9.00 -5.70 12.18
CA GLN A 54 8.04 -4.66 12.56
C GLN A 54 6.67 -5.26 12.88
N LYS A 55 6.13 -4.97 14.07
CA LYS A 55 4.69 -5.06 14.29
C LYS A 55 4.05 -3.91 13.53
N MET A 56 3.59 -4.16 12.31
CA MET A 56 2.90 -3.16 11.50
C MET A 56 1.49 -2.95 12.04
N HIS A 57 1.29 -1.86 12.76
CA HIS A 57 -0.04 -1.39 13.12
C HIS A 57 -0.41 -0.25 12.17
N VAL A 58 -1.36 -0.54 11.27
CA VAL A 58 -1.96 0.46 10.39
C VAL A 58 -2.64 1.50 11.26
N LYS A 59 -2.40 2.77 10.95
CA LYS A 59 -2.89 3.87 11.76
C LYS A 59 -4.42 3.84 11.84
N CYS A 60 -4.95 3.90 13.04
CA CYS A 60 -6.36 3.60 13.32
C CYS A 60 -7.37 4.52 12.61
N ASP A 61 -6.97 5.74 12.28
CA ASP A 61 -7.78 6.79 11.63
C ASP A 61 -7.62 6.84 10.11
N SER A 62 -6.60 6.17 9.54
CA SER A 62 -6.20 6.27 8.14
C SER A 62 -6.19 4.91 7.46
N ARG A 63 -7.07 3.97 7.87
CA ARG A 63 -7.13 2.53 7.50
C ARG A 63 -7.32 2.22 6.00
N GLU A 64 -6.89 3.13 5.16
CA GLU A 64 -6.87 3.11 3.71
C GLU A 64 -5.78 2.15 3.22
N VAL A 65 -6.11 1.43 2.17
CA VAL A 65 -5.23 0.45 1.53
C VAL A 65 -5.32 0.66 0.03
N ALA A 66 -4.18 0.77 -0.63
CA ALA A 66 -4.11 0.78 -2.08
C ALA A 66 -3.23 -0.37 -2.55
N ALA A 67 -3.58 -1.04 -3.66
CA ALA A 67 -2.79 -2.15 -4.16
C ALA A 67 -2.71 -2.13 -5.69
N ILE A 68 -1.60 -2.65 -6.21
CA ILE A 68 -1.37 -2.81 -7.63
C ILE A 68 -0.59 -4.09 -7.90
N SER A 69 -0.85 -4.72 -9.03
CA SER A 69 -0.09 -5.86 -9.53
C SER A 69 0.33 -5.64 -10.98
N TRP A 70 1.44 -6.25 -11.36
CA TRP A 70 1.87 -6.33 -12.75
C TRP A 70 2.73 -7.58 -12.97
N LYS A 71 2.97 -7.92 -14.23
CA LYS A 71 3.94 -8.94 -14.64
C LYS A 71 5.15 -8.25 -15.26
N SER A 72 6.34 -8.48 -14.72
CA SER A 72 7.57 -7.89 -15.24
C SER A 72 7.91 -8.45 -16.63
N ALA A 73 8.83 -7.79 -17.33
CA ALA A 73 9.34 -8.28 -18.62
C ALA A 73 10.02 -9.67 -18.52
N SER A 74 10.55 -10.03 -17.35
CA SER A 74 11.12 -11.36 -17.06
C SER A 74 10.08 -12.40 -16.65
N GLY A 75 8.78 -12.05 -16.69
CA GLY A 75 7.68 -12.95 -16.34
C GLY A 75 7.42 -13.08 -14.84
N VAL A 76 8.05 -12.24 -14.02
CA VAL A 76 7.87 -12.23 -12.56
C VAL A 76 6.57 -11.48 -12.24
N ASP A 77 5.64 -12.16 -11.58
CA ASP A 77 4.45 -11.57 -10.99
C ASP A 77 4.83 -10.74 -9.75
N GLU A 78 4.38 -9.49 -9.72
CA GLU A 78 4.66 -8.49 -8.69
C GLU A 78 3.35 -7.95 -8.11
N ILE A 79 3.33 -7.77 -6.78
CA ILE A 79 2.26 -7.04 -6.07
C ILE A 79 2.90 -5.99 -5.17
N ARG A 80 2.32 -4.79 -5.14
CA ARG A 80 2.63 -3.74 -4.17
C ARG A 80 1.35 -3.34 -3.45
N VAL A 81 1.45 -3.18 -2.14
CA VAL A 81 0.37 -2.73 -1.26
C VAL A 81 0.89 -1.52 -0.49
N TYR A 82 0.05 -0.50 -0.39
CA TYR A 82 0.36 0.76 0.28
C TYR A 82 -0.65 0.98 1.39
N CYS A 83 -0.15 1.40 2.55
CA CYS A 83 -0.98 1.78 3.68
C CYS A 83 -0.31 2.90 4.49
N VAL A 84 -1.06 3.46 5.45
CA VAL A 84 -0.54 4.46 6.39
C VAL A 84 -0.25 3.81 7.74
N LEU A 85 1.01 3.84 8.18
CA LEU A 85 1.42 3.42 9.52
C LEU A 85 1.57 4.63 10.45
N ALA A 86 1.68 4.36 11.75
CA ALA A 86 2.05 5.35 12.76
C ALA A 86 3.49 5.12 13.23
N ASP A 87 4.28 6.19 13.33
CA ASP A 87 5.58 6.12 13.99
C ASP A 87 5.44 6.11 15.52
N GLU A 88 6.58 6.07 16.23
CA GLU A 88 6.62 6.07 17.71
C GLU A 88 6.01 7.33 18.35
N HIS A 89 5.88 8.41 17.59
CA HIS A 89 5.24 9.66 17.99
C HIS A 89 3.79 9.78 17.50
N GLY A 90 3.25 8.72 16.91
CA GLY A 90 1.89 8.67 16.37
C GLY A 90 1.70 9.42 15.05
N ARG A 91 2.77 9.89 14.40
CA ARG A 91 2.69 10.57 13.09
C ARG A 91 2.44 9.55 11.99
N ALA A 92 1.53 9.88 11.08
CA ALA A 92 1.23 9.07 9.92
C ALA A 92 2.41 9.07 8.93
N PHE A 93 2.72 7.90 8.36
CA PHE A 93 3.67 7.79 7.24
C PHE A 93 3.26 6.67 6.27
N LEU A 94 3.65 6.82 4.99
CA LEU A 94 3.38 5.82 3.96
C LEU A 94 4.29 4.62 4.10
N GLN A 95 3.71 3.43 3.94
CA GLN A 95 4.42 2.16 3.89
C GLN A 95 4.10 1.42 2.59
N GLU A 96 5.14 0.93 1.91
CA GLU A 96 5.05 -0.02 0.81
C GLU A 96 5.36 -1.44 1.30
N ILE A 97 4.52 -2.38 0.90
CA ILE A 97 4.64 -3.81 1.16
C ILE A 97 4.66 -4.53 -0.19
N CYS A 98 5.63 -5.40 -0.38
CA CYS A 98 5.91 -6.03 -1.67
C CYS A 98 5.75 -7.55 -1.57
N LEU A 99 5.23 -8.15 -2.65
CA LEU A 99 5.33 -9.57 -2.94
C LEU A 99 5.87 -9.73 -4.36
N SER A 100 6.86 -10.60 -4.53
CA SER A 100 7.36 -10.98 -5.83
C SER A 100 7.41 -12.50 -5.94
N SER A 101 7.03 -13.02 -7.10
CA SER A 101 7.09 -14.46 -7.39
C SER A 101 8.51 -15.00 -7.51
N ASP A 102 9.52 -14.12 -7.64
CA ASP A 102 10.94 -14.50 -7.69
C ASP A 102 11.57 -14.75 -6.31
N LYS A 103 10.89 -14.35 -5.23
CA LYS A 103 11.37 -14.55 -3.86
C LYS A 103 11.32 -16.04 -3.52
N PRO A 104 12.42 -16.65 -3.02
CA PRO A 104 12.49 -18.08 -2.76
C PRO A 104 11.37 -18.62 -1.85
N ASP A 105 10.99 -17.84 -0.84
CA ASP A 105 9.95 -18.16 0.15
C ASP A 105 8.59 -17.55 -0.19
N LYS A 106 8.52 -16.74 -1.26
CA LYS A 106 7.33 -15.96 -1.65
C LYS A 106 6.74 -15.19 -0.47
N SER A 107 7.61 -14.71 0.43
CA SER A 107 7.17 -13.93 1.58
C SER A 107 6.88 -12.48 1.17
N TRP A 108 6.01 -11.85 1.95
CA TRP A 108 5.88 -10.39 1.91
C TRP A 108 7.15 -9.75 2.48
N TYR A 109 7.53 -8.59 1.94
CA TYR A 109 8.68 -7.83 2.43
C TYR A 109 8.42 -6.32 2.35
N GLN A 110 9.15 -5.55 3.16
CA GLN A 110 9.06 -4.09 3.12
C GLN A 110 9.69 -3.55 1.82
N GLY A 111 8.95 -2.68 1.14
CA GLY A 111 9.44 -1.90 0.01
C GLY A 111 10.30 -0.71 0.44
N TYR A 112 10.70 0.12 -0.53
CA TYR A 112 11.54 1.28 -0.24
C TYR A 112 10.76 2.38 0.48
N LEU A 113 9.49 2.59 0.11
CA LEU A 113 8.64 3.60 0.76
C LEU A 113 8.27 3.15 2.18
N GLY A 114 8.51 4.02 3.17
CA GLY A 114 8.33 3.70 4.59
C GLY A 114 9.50 2.94 5.21
N SER A 115 10.51 2.57 4.43
CA SER A 115 11.77 2.04 4.99
C SER A 115 12.55 3.12 5.72
N ARG A 116 13.55 2.72 6.52
CA ARG A 116 14.45 3.65 7.22
C ARG A 116 15.15 4.67 6.29
N LYS A 117 15.26 4.37 4.99
CA LYS A 117 15.86 5.25 3.98
C LYS A 117 14.87 6.27 3.41
N THR A 118 13.57 6.00 3.48
CA THR A 118 12.56 6.81 2.77
C THR A 118 11.25 6.84 3.55
N ILE A 119 11.28 7.52 4.70
CA ILE A 119 10.06 7.82 5.46
C ILE A 119 9.38 9.04 4.83
N ARG A 120 8.09 8.91 4.51
CA ARG A 120 7.25 9.97 3.97
C ARG A 120 6.06 10.17 4.89
N HIS A 121 6.11 11.23 5.70
CA HIS A 121 5.01 11.60 6.57
C HIS A 121 3.86 12.17 5.74
N VAL A 122 2.64 11.84 6.17
CA VAL A 122 1.40 12.27 5.51
C VAL A 122 0.44 12.84 6.55
N VAL A 123 -0.61 13.50 6.08
CA VAL A 123 -1.68 13.99 6.96
C VAL A 123 -2.42 12.79 7.55
N ASN A 124 -2.84 12.89 8.81
CA ASN A 124 -3.67 11.85 9.44
C ASN A 124 -5.01 11.73 8.70
N GLY A 125 -5.44 10.51 8.40
CA GLY A 125 -6.66 10.25 7.64
C GLY A 125 -6.53 10.51 6.14
N ALA A 126 -5.30 10.53 5.60
CA ALA A 126 -5.06 10.60 4.17
C ALA A 126 -5.57 9.33 3.46
N SER A 127 -6.23 9.53 2.31
CA SER A 127 -6.59 8.48 1.36
C SER A 127 -5.44 8.21 0.42
N ILE A 128 -5.36 6.95 -0.05
CA ILE A 128 -4.28 6.50 -0.94
C ILE A 128 -4.90 5.92 -2.22
N ALA A 129 -4.30 6.25 -3.37
CA ALA A 129 -4.53 5.54 -4.62
C ALA A 129 -3.19 5.20 -5.30
N VAL A 130 -3.18 4.21 -6.18
CA VAL A 130 -1.97 3.79 -6.89
C VAL A 130 -2.25 3.46 -8.35
N THR A 131 -1.30 3.79 -9.23
CA THR A 131 -1.27 3.32 -10.62
C THR A 131 0.15 3.00 -11.06
N GLY A 132 0.29 2.26 -12.15
CA GLY A 132 1.56 1.85 -12.73
C GLY A 132 1.45 0.57 -13.53
N THR A 133 2.48 0.28 -14.32
CA THR A 133 2.58 -0.93 -15.15
C THR A 133 3.89 -1.68 -14.92
N SER A 134 4.82 -1.08 -14.19
CA SER A 134 6.11 -1.61 -13.81
C SER A 134 6.64 -0.79 -12.62
N TYR A 135 7.73 -1.23 -11.99
CA TYR A 135 8.29 -0.51 -10.84
C TYR A 135 8.78 0.90 -11.23
N GLU A 136 9.23 1.11 -12.47
CA GLU A 136 9.67 2.42 -12.99
C GLU A 136 8.52 3.41 -13.23
N ASN A 137 7.27 2.93 -13.28
CA ASN A 137 6.09 3.75 -13.56
C ASN A 137 5.09 3.73 -12.39
N LEU A 138 5.54 3.39 -11.19
CA LEU A 138 4.70 3.46 -10.00
C LEU A 138 4.44 4.91 -9.62
N LYS A 139 3.16 5.23 -9.43
CA LYS A 139 2.70 6.51 -8.87
C LYS A 139 1.73 6.22 -7.73
N VAL A 140 2.05 6.74 -6.54
CA VAL A 140 1.19 6.66 -5.36
C VAL A 140 0.63 8.05 -5.09
N PHE A 141 -0.68 8.18 -5.10
CA PHE A 141 -1.40 9.42 -4.84
C PHE A 141 -1.87 9.43 -3.40
N VAL A 142 -1.66 10.55 -2.72
CA VAL A 142 -2.03 10.70 -1.31
C VAL A 142 -2.76 12.01 -1.11
N SER A 143 -3.96 11.95 -0.54
CA SER A 143 -4.72 13.16 -0.22
C SER A 143 -4.10 13.88 0.98
N GLY A 144 -4.11 15.20 0.94
CA GLY A 144 -3.50 16.01 1.99
C GLY A 144 -3.96 17.46 1.95
N LYS A 145 -3.22 18.29 2.69
CA LYS A 145 -3.39 19.73 2.74
C LYS A 145 -2.01 20.40 2.70
N ASP A 146 -1.93 21.58 2.12
CA ASP A 146 -0.73 22.42 2.20
C ASP A 146 -0.63 23.13 3.57
N GLU A 147 0.41 23.95 3.73
CA GLU A 147 0.67 24.71 4.96
C GLU A 147 -0.47 25.69 5.32
N ASN A 148 -1.26 26.12 4.32
CA ASN A 148 -2.41 27.00 4.50
C ASN A 148 -3.73 26.23 4.69
N GLY A 149 -3.69 24.90 4.70
CA GLY A 149 -4.86 24.03 4.84
C GLY A 149 -5.63 23.81 3.54
N ILE A 150 -5.12 24.23 2.39
CA ILE A 150 -5.74 24.04 1.07
C ILE A 150 -5.61 22.57 0.66
N PRO A 151 -6.69 21.90 0.23
CA PRO A 151 -6.61 20.53 -0.26
C PRO A 151 -5.60 20.36 -1.39
N LYS A 152 -4.77 19.33 -1.29
CA LYS A 152 -3.81 18.93 -2.31
C LYS A 152 -3.74 17.41 -2.44
N THR A 153 -3.14 16.97 -3.53
CA THR A 153 -2.74 15.57 -3.74
C THR A 153 -1.24 15.52 -3.92
N ASP A 154 -0.55 14.76 -3.09
CA ASP A 154 0.86 14.44 -3.29
C ASP A 154 0.98 13.18 -4.17
N VAL A 155 1.82 13.26 -5.20
CA VAL A 155 2.15 12.16 -6.10
C VAL A 155 3.57 11.71 -5.81
N HIS A 156 3.71 10.47 -5.35
CA HIS A 156 4.99 9.85 -5.08
C HIS A 156 5.40 8.99 -6.26
N TYR A 157 6.55 9.29 -6.86
CA TYR A 157 7.13 8.57 -8.00
C TYR A 157 8.31 7.72 -7.55
N TYR A 158 8.32 6.45 -7.93
CA TYR A 158 9.52 5.63 -7.74
C TYR A 158 10.59 6.03 -8.75
N THR A 159 11.83 6.18 -8.30
CA THR A 159 12.99 6.44 -9.17
C THR A 159 14.13 5.47 -8.85
N GLN A 160 14.87 5.04 -9.88
CA GLN A 160 16.04 4.17 -9.70
C GLN A 160 17.32 4.92 -9.29
N LYS A 161 17.26 6.24 -9.10
CA LYS A 161 18.43 7.01 -8.66
C LYS A 161 18.95 6.46 -7.33
N ASP A 162 20.27 6.35 -7.22
CA ASP A 162 20.99 5.89 -6.02
C ASP A 162 20.54 4.52 -5.46
N GLY A 163 20.08 3.62 -6.33
CA GLY A 163 19.65 2.26 -5.95
C GLY A 163 18.19 2.15 -5.52
N GLY A 164 17.39 3.20 -5.71
CA GLY A 164 15.95 3.24 -5.43
C GLY A 164 15.58 4.35 -4.45
N SER A 165 14.69 5.25 -4.88
CA SER A 165 14.17 6.37 -4.08
C SER A 165 12.73 6.72 -4.48
N TRP A 166 12.11 7.62 -3.72
CA TRP A 166 10.79 8.17 -4.02
C TRP A 166 10.84 9.69 -4.08
N GLU A 167 10.55 10.25 -5.25
CA GLU A 167 10.39 11.69 -5.47
C GLU A 167 8.92 12.09 -5.28
N VAL A 168 8.64 13.37 -4.97
CA VAL A 168 7.29 13.86 -4.67
C VAL A 168 6.98 15.10 -5.48
N GLU A 169 5.78 15.12 -6.06
CA GLU A 169 5.17 16.29 -6.70
C GLU A 169 3.84 16.60 -5.98
N SER A 170 3.57 17.87 -5.68
CA SER A 170 2.30 18.28 -5.08
C SER A 170 1.40 18.93 -6.13
N VAL A 171 0.18 18.42 -6.26
CA VAL A 171 -0.87 18.94 -7.14
C VAL A 171 -1.94 19.61 -6.27
N ASN A 172 -2.01 20.94 -6.32
CA ASN A 172 -3.01 21.70 -5.58
C ASN A 172 -4.37 21.64 -6.28
N ALA A 173 -5.44 21.48 -5.49
CA ALA A 173 -6.80 21.46 -6.02
C ALA A 173 -7.34 22.86 -6.41
N GLN A 174 -6.47 23.87 -6.58
CA GLN A 174 -6.89 25.16 -7.13
C GLN A 174 -7.31 24.95 -8.59
N LEU A 175 -8.60 24.65 -8.74
CA LEU A 175 -9.36 24.86 -9.95
C LEU A 175 -9.10 26.31 -10.38
N TRP A 176 -8.66 26.48 -11.62
CA TRP A 176 -8.54 27.77 -12.25
C TRP A 176 -9.90 28.47 -12.12
N ALA A 177 -9.95 29.55 -11.36
CA ALA A 177 -11.11 30.43 -11.28
C ALA A 177 -11.18 31.30 -12.53
#